data_AF-A0A2M7FWT5-F1
#
_entry.id   AF-A0A2M7FWT5-F1
#
_cell.length_a   1.000
_cell.length_b   1.000
_cell.length_c   1.000
_cell.angle_alpha   90.00
_cell.angle_beta   90.00
_cell.angle_gamma   90.00
#
_symmetry.space_group_name_H-M   'P 1'
#
loop_
_entity.id
_entity.type
_entity.pdbx_description
1 polymer ?
#
loop_
_entity_poly.entity_id
_entity_poly.type
_entity_poly.pdbx_seq_one_letter_code
_entity_poly.pdbx_strand_id
1 'polypeptide(L)' 'MSMSIAQTRQQLSAVIAAAQQQPQVITNRQTPVAVLVSADYFQRSEAAVKPVVD' A
#
# COMPACT_ATOMS: atom_id res chain seq x y z
N MET A 1 -1.90 -7.67 7.13
CA MET A 1 -3.34 -7.56 7.44
C MET A 1 -4.03 -6.93 6.23
N SER A 2 -5.22 -7.38 5.84
CA SER A 2 -6.00 -6.80 4.74
C SER A 2 -7.18 -6.01 5.31
N MET A 3 -7.32 -4.74 4.91
CA MET A 3 -8.42 -3.86 5.36
C MET A 3 -9.44 -3.63 4.26
N SER A 4 -10.72 -3.60 4.62
CA SER A 4 -11.75 -3.24 3.65
C SER A 4 -11.70 -1.74 3.29
N ILE A 5 -12.11 -1.38 2.07
CA ILE A 5 -12.24 0.03 1.65
C ILE A 5 -13.06 0.85 2.68
N ALA A 6 -14.13 0.27 3.24
CA ALA A 6 -14.97 0.94 4.21
C ALA A 6 -14.19 1.31 5.49
N GLN A 7 -13.38 0.38 6.01
CA GLN A 7 -12.53 0.61 7.18
C GLN A 7 -11.41 1.61 6.87
N THR A 8 -10.78 1.49 5.71
CA THR A 8 -9.75 2.44 5.28
C THR A 8 -10.27 3.86 5.23
N ARG A 9 -11.53 4.08 4.78
CA ARG A 9 -12.13 5.41 4.77
C ARG A 9 -12.42 5.97 6.16
N GLN A 10 -12.79 5.12 7.11
CA GLN A 10 -13.07 5.55 8.49
C GLN A 10 -11.80 5.85 9.30
N GLN A 11 -10.70 5.17 8.99
CA GLN A 11 -9.46 5.22 9.78
C GLN A 11 -8.24 5.63 8.94
N LEU A 12 -8.45 6.45 7.92
CA LEU A 12 -7.43 6.76 6.91
C LEU A 12 -6.08 7.17 7.51
N SER A 13 -6.07 8.06 8.51
CA SER A 13 -4.83 8.49 9.17
C SER A 13 -4.07 7.34 9.84
N ALA A 14 -4.77 6.42 10.49
CA ALA A 14 -4.17 5.24 11.10
C ALA A 14 -3.63 4.27 10.05
N VAL A 15 -4.33 4.13 8.92
CA VAL A 15 -3.89 3.29 7.79
C VAL A 15 -2.65 3.87 7.13
N ILE A 16 -2.56 5.19 6.97
CA ILE A 16 -1.37 5.86 6.46
C ILE A 16 -0.19 5.63 7.41
N ALA A 17 -0.38 5.80 8.73
CA ALA A 17 0.67 5.54 9.71
C ALA A 17 1.14 4.07 9.69
N ALA A 18 0.21 3.12 9.58
CA ALA A 18 0.53 1.70 9.44
C ALA A 18 1.28 1.40 8.13
N ALA A 19 0.91 2.06 7.03
CA ALA A 19 1.57 1.94 5.73
C ALA A 19 3.01 2.46 5.70
N GLN A 20 3.37 3.36 6.62
CA GLN A 20 4.77 3.77 6.81
C GLN A 20 5.65 2.64 7.35
N GLN A 21 5.07 1.74 8.14
CA GLN A 21 5.80 0.62 8.76
C GLN A 21 5.76 -0.62 7.86
N GLN A 22 4.61 -0.92 7.25
CA GLN A 22 4.44 -2.09 6.40
C GLN A 22 3.35 -1.87 5.33
N PRO A 23 3.52 -2.39 4.10
CA PRO A 23 2.48 -2.34 3.07
C PRO A 23 1.11 -2.82 3.56
N GLN A 24 0.08 -2.02 3.30
CA GLN A 24 -1.30 -2.34 3.67
C GLN A 24 -2.09 -2.71 2.42
N VAL A 25 -2.71 -3.88 2.42
CA VAL A 25 -3.56 -4.33 1.31
C VAL A 25 -5.00 -3.88 1.58
N ILE A 26 -5.56 -3.13 0.64
CA ILE A 26 -6.95 -2.69 0.68
C ILE A 26 -7.79 -3.66 -0.15
N THR A 27 -8.83 -4.21 0.46
CA THR A 27 -9.76 -5.15 -0.16
C THR A 27 -11.14 -4.51 -0.34
N ASN A 28 -11.82 -4.88 -1.42
CA ASN A 28 -13.26 -4.68 -1.56
C ASN A 28 -13.95 -6.02 -1.25
N ARG A 29 -14.70 -6.08 -0.15
CA ARG A 29 -15.25 -7.32 0.41
C ARG A 29 -14.12 -8.32 0.73
N GLN A 30 -13.75 -9.16 -0.24
CA GLN A 30 -12.69 -10.16 -0.13
C GLN A 30 -11.65 -10.07 -1.27
N THR A 31 -11.87 -9.18 -2.23
CA THR A 31 -10.99 -9.03 -3.38
C THR A 31 -9.95 -7.95 -3.10
N PRO A 32 -8.64 -8.23 -3.20
CA PRO A 32 -7.62 -7.19 -3.12
C PRO A 32 -7.76 -6.25 -4.31
N VAL A 33 -7.84 -4.94 -4.06
CA VAL A 33 -8.05 -3.92 -5.09
C VAL A 33 -6.93 -2.88 -5.14
N ALA A 34 -6.21 -2.67 -4.04
CA ALA A 34 -5.11 -1.71 -3.97
C ALA A 34 -4.12 -2.10 -2.87
N VAL A 35 -2.91 -1.55 -2.97
CA VAL A 35 -1.88 -1.66 -1.93
C VAL A 35 -1.40 -0.25 -1.60
N LEU A 36 -1.42 0.10 -0.32
CA LEU A 36 -0.85 1.34 0.19
C LEU A 36 0.53 1.06 0.77
N VAL A 37 1.51 1.84 0.34
CA VAL A 37 2.91 1.76 0.77
C VAL A 37 3.44 3.15 1.08
N SER A 38 4.56 3.23 1.80
CA SER A 38 5.30 4.49 1.93
C SER A 38 5.94 4.90 0.60
N ALA A 39 6.14 6.21 0.43
CA ALA A 39 6.79 6.76 -0.76
C ALA A 39 8.22 6.20 -0.92
N ASP A 40 8.99 6.14 0.17
CA ASP A 40 10.33 5.51 0.20
C ASP A 40 10.30 4.05 -0.25
N TYR A 41 9.33 3.26 0.24
CA TYR A 41 9.20 1.86 -0.16
C TYR A 41 8.89 1.74 -1.64
N PHE A 42 7.99 2.58 -2.16
CA PHE A 42 7.65 2.60 -3.57
C PHE A 42 8.85 3.00 -4.44
N GLN A 43 9.58 4.06 -4.09
CA GLN A 43 10.77 4.50 -4.83
C GLN A 43 11.86 3.42 -4.89
N ARG A 44 12.12 2.72 -3.77
CA ARG A 44 13.08 1.60 -3.75
C ARG A 44 12.60 0.41 -4.58
N SER A 45 11.30 0.13 -4.56
CA SER A 45 10.71 -0.99 -5.31
C SER A 45 10.65 -0.70 -6.81
N GLU A 46 10.32 0.53 -7.22
CA GLU A 46 10.36 0.94 -8.63
C GLU A 46 11.80 0.89 -9.17
N ALA A 47 12.79 1.31 -8.39
CA ALA A 47 14.20 1.23 -8.78
C ALA A 47 14.68 -0.23 -8.95
N ALA A 48 14.08 -1.19 -8.24
CA ALA A 48 14.39 -2.60 -8.37
C ALA A 48 13.68 -3.31 -9.54
N VAL A 49 12.59 -2.72 -10.08
CA VAL A 49 11.75 -3.31 -11.14
C VAL A 49 11.92 -2.62 -12.49
N LYS A 50 12.41 -1.36 -12.54
CA LYS A 50 12.79 -0.74 -13.81
C LYS A 50 13.95 -1.54 -14.41
N PRO A 51 13.79 -2.14 -15.61
CA PRO A 51 14.95 -2.67 -16.30
C PRO A 51 15.90 -1.50 -16.54
N VAL A 52 17.18 -1.70 -16.21
CA VAL A 52 18.25 -0.84 -16.70
C VAL A 52 18.14 -0.87 -18.23
N VAL A 53 17.55 0.18 -18.80
CA VAL A 53 17.67 0.46 -20.22
C VAL A 53 19.04 1.11 -20.36
N ASP A 54 20.00 0.30 -20.81
CA ASP A 54 21.26 0.76 -21.39
C ASP A 54 20.97 1.50 -22.71
#